data_AF-A0A554LMJ7-F1
#
_entry.id   AF-A0A554LMJ7-F1
#
_cell.length_a   1.000
_cell.length_b   1.000
_cell.length_c   1.000
_cell.angle_alpha   90.00
_cell.angle_beta   90.00
_cell.angle_gamma   90.00
#
_symmetry.space_group_name_H-M   'P 1'
#
loop_
_entity.id
_entity.type
_entity.pdbx_description
1 polymer ?
#
loop_
_entity_poly.entity_id
_entity_poly.type
_entity_poly.pdbx_seq_one_letter_code
_entity_poly.pdbx_strand_id
1 'polypeptide(L)'
;MFFLKNFGLKAFFSFIFIFFAVAIIFSAPRAKAASFDLIQTPGDGRVFMKENFAKRHIKDFNTFLSWGFNTSMIRQVSRAEFDATPTAPQLTTVMNYNGNVYAIICGMKAHVASGEALVLNGFSWSDMQTFADPTFGMLPTAAPLTSSGVRAVHIPSEGRVYYIENGYRRWIPNSATWNDWKPFTGNFINSEGAKSLPLAPPVSRVLNYNGAVYVIVNGGKAYVPSGEALVLNNFSWSEMQTFADPTFGQMQTWTPLQSPRIIACGGGIYLAKGGKKHHIETWDAYINLGTQYVNVSSTACNSLPNGSGFGRLIQGPNGQVFWLEGNTRRYIPDPGTFSGYNFRVSDVRQVEQSVIDDVGPGSDMARWVSSLSGISIASTSGRTGKEQHLWTTSGENSDAGHYNLTGVPATGPYGGINLQNGVAGTGAFGKLDAGIEKWYITMRWGYCEWYEDFGIRDGDYPSTQTRNLNSGLKSWHLGKKVIVSNPANGRKIVAAVGESGPAIWVTNARGVTSGLSPEATDYIVGAAYGLGGNVLEYGWAVDQNLPLGPLNW
;
A
#
# COMPACT_ATOMS: atom_id res chain seq x y z
N MET A 1 -31.24 -14.12 42.99
CA MET A 1 -30.49 -14.92 43.97
C MET A 1 -29.02 -14.48 43.90
N PHE A 2 -28.54 -13.84 44.98
CA PHE A 2 -27.19 -13.26 45.23
C PHE A 2 -26.68 -12.19 44.23
N PHE A 3 -26.82 -10.86 44.43
CA PHE A 3 -26.37 -9.93 45.48
C PHE A 3 -24.84 -9.84 45.70
N LEU A 4 -24.22 -8.80 45.13
CA LEU A 4 -23.44 -7.81 45.90
C LEU A 4 -23.20 -6.54 45.05
N LYS A 5 -23.89 -5.47 45.47
CA LYS A 5 -23.52 -4.06 45.27
C LYS A 5 -22.16 -3.80 45.91
N ASN A 6 -21.37 -2.86 45.38
CA ASN A 6 -20.78 -1.78 46.18
C ASN A 6 -20.07 -0.72 45.34
N PHE A 7 -20.47 0.54 45.61
CA PHE A 7 -19.74 1.82 45.56
C PHE A 7 -18.86 2.10 44.32
N GLY A 8 -19.12 3.10 43.48
CA GLY A 8 -19.54 4.45 43.84
C GLY A 8 -18.37 5.26 44.39
N LEU A 9 -17.34 5.53 43.59
CA LEU A 9 -16.34 6.54 43.90
C LEU A 9 -16.01 7.37 42.66
N LYS A 10 -16.64 8.55 42.58
CA LYS A 10 -16.17 9.65 41.73
C LYS A 10 -14.78 10.03 42.23
N ALA A 11 -13.73 9.68 41.48
CA ALA A 11 -12.40 10.18 41.73
C ALA A 11 -12.36 11.67 41.36
N PHE A 12 -12.55 12.51 42.37
CA PHE A 12 -12.13 13.91 42.36
C PHE A 12 -10.60 13.91 42.19
N PHE A 13 -10.11 14.19 40.98
CA PHE A 13 -8.68 14.45 40.77
C PHE A 13 -8.36 15.82 41.39
N SER A 14 -8.04 15.83 42.68
CA SER A 14 -7.33 16.93 43.31
C SER A 14 -5.92 17.00 42.70
N PHE A 15 -5.70 17.99 41.84
CA PHE A 15 -4.37 18.44 41.45
C PHE A 15 -3.67 19.00 42.71
N ILE A 16 -2.90 18.16 43.39
CA ILE A 16 -1.85 18.63 44.30
C ILE A 16 -0.69 19.05 43.41
N PHE A 17 -0.61 20.34 43.10
CA PHE A 17 0.61 20.95 42.57
C PHE A 17 1.65 20.96 43.69
N ILE A 18 2.49 19.94 43.74
CA ILE A 18 3.75 20.03 44.46
C ILE A 18 4.67 20.92 43.62
N PHE A 19 4.92 22.13 44.11
CA PHE A 19 5.98 23.01 43.62
C PHE A 19 7.34 22.33 43.86
N PHE A 20 7.77 21.47 42.93
CA PHE A 20 9.19 21.18 42.77
C PHE A 20 9.75 22.24 41.82
N ALA A 21 10.27 23.33 42.40
CA ALA A 21 11.40 23.98 41.77
C ALA A 21 12.49 22.91 41.67
N VAL A 22 12.84 22.50 40.45
CA VAL A 22 14.00 21.65 40.23
C VAL A 22 15.21 22.50 40.59
N ALA A 23 15.58 22.48 41.87
CA ALA A 23 16.95 22.76 42.27
C ALA A 23 17.77 21.62 41.67
N ILE A 24 18.39 21.87 40.52
CA ILE A 24 19.46 21.01 40.04
C ILE A 24 20.56 21.11 41.09
N ILE A 25 20.59 20.15 42.02
CA ILE A 25 21.70 19.98 42.95
C ILE A 25 22.86 19.46 42.11
N PHE A 26 23.60 20.37 41.48
CA PHE A 26 24.98 20.08 41.18
C PHE A 26 25.67 19.90 42.53
N SER A 27 26.15 18.70 42.82
CA SER A 27 27.27 18.54 43.74
C SER A 27 28.46 19.25 43.10
N ALA A 28 28.54 20.57 43.31
CA ALA A 28 29.62 21.37 42.80
C ALA A 28 30.94 20.81 43.38
N PRO A 29 31.99 20.61 42.56
CA PRO A 29 33.32 20.58 43.12
C PRO A 29 33.47 21.86 43.93
N ARG A 30 33.90 21.74 45.20
CA ARG A 30 34.12 22.85 46.12
C ARG A 30 35.00 23.87 45.41
N ALA A 31 34.38 24.88 44.82
CA ALA A 31 35.09 25.91 44.08
C ALA A 31 36.06 26.56 45.06
N LYS A 32 37.31 26.73 44.63
CA LYS A 32 38.29 27.55 45.34
C LYS A 32 37.58 28.87 45.66
N ALA A 33 37.44 29.18 46.95
CA ALA A 33 36.61 30.27 47.45
C ALA A 33 36.88 31.55 46.66
N ALA A 34 35.88 32.00 45.89
CA ALA A 34 35.92 33.33 45.33
C ALA A 34 35.97 34.32 46.51
N SER A 35 36.92 35.26 46.49
CA SER A 35 37.14 36.21 47.59
C SER A 35 36.08 37.32 47.56
N PHE A 36 34.83 36.98 47.83
CA PHE A 36 33.75 37.93 48.04
C PHE A 36 33.23 37.81 49.47
N ASP A 37 32.66 38.90 49.96
CA ASP A 37 32.05 39.01 51.28
C ASP A 37 30.66 39.65 51.11
N LEU A 38 29.61 39.03 51.66
CA LEU A 38 28.27 39.61 51.59
C LEU A 38 28.09 40.49 52.82
N ILE A 39 27.99 41.80 52.62
CA ILE A 39 27.94 42.77 53.71
C ILE A 39 26.58 43.46 53.79
N GLN A 40 26.17 43.80 55.01
CA GLN A 40 24.97 44.58 55.29
C GLN A 40 25.23 45.52 56.47
N THR A 41 24.68 46.73 56.45
CA THR A 41 24.67 47.59 57.63
C THR A 41 23.46 47.28 58.51
N PRO A 42 23.60 47.26 59.85
CA PRO A 42 22.49 46.97 60.75
C PRO A 42 21.28 47.88 60.48
N GLY A 43 20.12 47.28 60.22
CA GLY A 43 18.84 47.99 60.02
C GLY A 43 18.55 48.50 58.61
N ASP A 44 19.49 48.40 57.64
CA ASP A 44 19.30 48.91 56.27
C ASP A 44 18.50 47.94 55.35
N GLY A 45 18.47 46.65 55.69
CA GLY A 45 17.72 45.62 54.93
C GLY A 45 18.29 45.28 53.54
N ARG A 46 19.13 46.14 52.96
CA ARG A 46 19.85 45.96 51.69
C ARG A 46 21.10 45.10 51.88
N VAL A 47 21.40 44.23 50.91
CA VAL A 47 22.57 43.34 50.94
C VAL A 47 23.52 43.72 49.82
N PHE A 48 24.82 43.78 50.13
CA PHE A 48 25.84 44.15 49.18
C PHE A 48 26.87 43.04 49.04
N MET A 49 27.28 42.73 47.81
CA MET A 49 28.43 41.89 47.56
C MET A 49 29.68 42.77 47.53
N LYS A 50 30.61 42.54 48.45
CA LYS A 50 31.91 43.18 48.51
C LYS A 50 32.94 42.30 47.84
N GLU A 51 33.55 42.82 46.79
CA GLU A 51 34.63 42.18 46.05
C GLU A 51 35.78 43.17 45.91
N ASN A 52 36.99 42.74 46.27
CA ASN A 52 38.16 43.61 46.34
C ASN A 52 37.88 44.88 47.19
N PHE A 53 37.88 46.05 46.55
CA PHE A 53 37.72 47.37 47.17
C PHE A 53 36.34 48.01 46.93
N ALA A 54 35.38 47.29 46.38
CA ALA A 54 34.06 47.87 46.10
C ALA A 54 32.91 47.01 46.62
N LYS A 55 31.81 47.68 46.97
CA LYS A 55 30.55 47.07 47.38
C LYS A 55 29.51 47.27 46.28
N ARG A 56 28.72 46.24 46.00
CA ARG A 56 27.68 46.26 44.96
C ARG A 56 26.35 45.89 45.57
N HIS A 57 25.33 46.73 45.42
CA HIS A 57 24.00 46.43 45.94
C HIS A 57 23.38 45.28 45.13
N ILE A 58 22.96 44.22 45.80
CA ILE A 58 22.15 43.17 45.20
C ILE A 58 20.72 43.70 45.13
N LYS A 59 20.19 43.84 43.91
CA LYS A 59 18.97 44.60 43.60
C LYS A 59 17.79 44.29 44.52
N ASP A 60 17.55 43.01 44.77
CA ASP A 60 16.46 42.51 45.60
C ASP A 60 16.78 41.12 46.16
N PHE A 61 15.95 40.67 47.10
CA PHE A 61 16.12 39.38 47.77
C PHE A 61 15.95 38.19 46.82
N ASN A 62 15.18 38.33 45.74
CA ASN A 62 15.03 37.27 44.74
C ASN A 62 16.33 37.07 43.96
N THR A 63 17.01 38.16 43.60
CA THR A 63 18.34 38.15 42.98
C THR A 63 19.39 37.54 43.91
N PHE A 64 19.32 37.87 45.22
CA PHE A 64 20.17 37.27 46.24
C PHE A 64 20.02 35.73 46.30
N LEU A 65 18.79 35.23 46.31
CA LEU A 65 18.52 33.79 46.31
C LEU A 65 18.87 33.12 44.97
N SER A 66 18.62 33.77 43.83
CA SER A 66 18.93 33.21 42.50
C SER A 66 20.44 33.08 42.27
N TRP A 67 21.23 33.93 42.91
CA TRP A 67 22.70 33.81 42.97
C TRP A 67 23.15 32.79 44.01
N GLY A 68 22.26 31.93 44.53
CA GLY A 68 22.61 30.83 45.44
C GLY A 68 23.05 31.27 46.83
N PHE A 69 22.89 32.55 47.19
CA PHE A 69 23.23 33.05 48.51
C PHE A 69 22.13 32.76 49.52
N ASN A 70 22.51 32.70 50.80
CA ASN A 70 21.56 32.62 51.91
C ASN A 70 21.97 33.61 53.00
N THR A 71 21.02 33.96 53.87
CA THR A 71 21.22 35.03 54.87
C THR A 71 22.34 34.75 55.88
N SER A 72 22.73 33.49 56.07
CA SER A 72 23.85 33.13 56.96
C SER A 72 25.21 33.55 56.39
N MET A 73 25.28 33.82 55.09
CA MET A 73 26.50 34.31 54.43
C MET A 73 26.69 35.82 54.60
N ILE A 74 25.69 36.55 55.13
CA ILE A 74 25.72 38.00 55.28
C ILE A 74 26.46 38.37 56.57
N ARG A 75 27.61 39.04 56.43
CA ARG A 75 28.34 39.69 57.51
C ARG A 75 27.79 41.09 57.77
N GLN A 76 27.45 41.37 59.02
CA GLN A 76 27.09 42.73 59.43
C GLN A 76 28.35 43.59 59.54
N VAL A 77 28.33 44.79 58.94
CA VAL A 77 29.44 45.75 58.94
C VAL A 77 29.03 47.08 59.56
N SER A 78 29.98 47.79 60.15
CA SER A 78 29.71 49.14 60.65
C SER A 78 29.40 50.10 59.49
N ARG A 79 28.66 51.19 59.77
CA ARG A 79 28.38 52.22 58.76
C ARG A 79 29.67 52.83 58.19
N ALA A 80 30.68 53.03 59.03
CA ALA A 80 31.99 53.55 58.61
C ALA A 80 32.73 52.58 57.67
N GLU A 81 32.75 51.27 57.97
CA GLU A 81 33.34 50.25 57.10
C GLU A 81 32.60 50.16 55.76
N PHE A 82 31.27 50.25 55.82
CA PHE A 82 30.42 50.25 54.64
C PHE A 82 30.70 51.45 53.74
N ASP A 83 30.66 52.67 54.29
CA ASP A 83 30.86 53.91 53.52
C ASP A 83 32.30 54.04 52.98
N ALA A 84 33.30 53.50 53.68
CA ALA A 84 34.70 53.45 53.23
C ALA A 84 34.94 52.53 52.02
N THR A 85 34.00 51.63 51.71
CA THR A 85 34.09 50.75 50.55
C THR A 85 33.37 51.39 49.35
N PRO A 86 34.06 51.83 48.28
CA PRO A 86 33.43 52.40 47.08
C PRO A 86 32.21 51.61 46.58
N THR A 87 31.11 52.29 46.25
CA THR A 87 29.95 51.63 45.64
C THR A 87 30.20 51.43 44.15
N ALA A 88 30.28 50.19 43.70
CA ALA A 88 30.40 49.89 42.28
C ALA A 88 29.01 49.60 41.67
N PRO A 89 28.87 49.65 40.32
CA PRO A 89 27.59 49.47 39.66
C PRO A 89 26.93 48.12 40.03
N GLN A 90 25.60 48.13 40.10
CA GLN A 90 24.83 46.91 40.40
C GLN A 90 25.06 45.85 39.33
N LEU A 91 25.19 44.59 39.76
CA LEU A 91 25.14 43.44 38.85
C LEU A 91 23.69 42.95 38.77
N THR A 92 23.30 42.49 37.59
CA THR A 92 22.05 41.77 37.37
C THR A 92 22.34 40.30 37.06
N THR A 93 21.30 39.51 36.81
CA THR A 93 21.41 38.09 36.48
C THR A 93 22.00 37.84 35.09
N VAL A 94 21.98 38.84 34.18
CA VAL A 94 22.50 38.73 32.81
C VAL A 94 23.30 40.00 32.45
N MET A 95 24.52 39.83 31.95
CA MET A 95 25.44 40.93 31.68
C MET A 95 26.02 40.85 30.27
N ASN A 96 26.12 41.97 29.57
CA ASN A 96 26.96 42.11 28.38
C ASN A 96 28.29 42.76 28.77
N TYR A 97 29.39 42.01 28.63
CA TYR A 97 30.73 42.45 28.95
C TYR A 97 31.67 42.22 27.77
N ASN A 98 32.27 43.29 27.25
CA ASN A 98 33.15 43.28 26.08
C ASN A 98 32.53 42.53 24.87
N GLY A 99 31.23 42.72 24.63
CA GLY A 99 30.52 42.11 23.51
C GLY A 99 30.09 40.66 23.72
N ASN A 100 30.39 40.06 24.88
CA ASN A 100 29.97 38.70 25.23
C ASN A 100 28.88 38.73 26.30
N VAL A 101 27.93 37.81 26.22
CA VAL A 101 26.83 37.70 27.18
C VAL A 101 27.17 36.67 28.26
N TYR A 102 26.92 37.01 29.52
CA TYR A 102 27.15 36.17 30.68
C TYR A 102 25.92 36.12 31.58
N ALA A 103 25.60 34.95 32.12
CA ALA A 103 24.68 34.82 33.24
C ALA A 103 25.47 34.72 34.56
N ILE A 104 24.96 35.34 35.62
CA ILE A 104 25.55 35.23 36.96
C ILE A 104 24.84 34.15 37.74
N ILE A 105 25.57 33.09 38.08
CA ILE A 105 25.06 31.90 38.78
C ILE A 105 26.00 31.62 39.94
N CYS A 106 25.48 31.61 41.17
CA CYS A 106 26.31 31.34 42.35
C CYS A 106 27.53 32.27 42.49
N GLY A 107 27.41 33.54 42.07
CA GLY A 107 28.52 34.51 42.07
C GLY A 107 29.59 34.27 40.99
N MET A 108 29.39 33.31 40.09
CA MET A 108 30.29 33.02 38.97
C MET A 108 29.68 33.53 37.65
N LYS A 109 30.54 33.92 36.69
CA LYS A 109 30.10 34.26 35.33
C LYS A 109 30.08 33.02 34.46
N ALA A 110 28.91 32.68 33.92
CA ALA A 110 28.75 31.63 32.92
C ALA A 110 28.59 32.29 31.54
N HIS A 111 29.50 32.02 30.61
CA HIS A 111 29.36 32.52 29.24
C HIS A 111 28.09 31.92 28.59
N VAL A 112 27.30 32.76 27.92
CA VAL A 112 26.05 32.36 27.28
C VAL A 112 26.33 32.12 25.80
N ALA A 113 26.30 30.85 25.38
CA ALA A 113 26.69 30.48 24.03
C ALA A 113 25.75 31.02 22.94
N SER A 114 24.47 31.24 23.27
CA SER A 114 23.46 31.79 22.36
C SER A 114 22.25 32.34 23.12
N GLY A 115 21.38 33.08 22.43
CA GLY A 115 20.13 33.56 23.03
C GLY A 115 19.19 32.46 23.47
N GLU A 116 19.17 31.34 22.75
CA GLU A 116 18.45 30.13 23.14
C GLU A 116 19.03 29.54 24.42
N ALA A 117 20.37 29.46 24.53
CA ALA A 117 21.02 28.99 25.74
C ALA A 117 20.65 29.85 26.96
N LEU A 118 20.49 31.16 26.81
CA LEU A 118 20.05 32.03 27.89
C LEU A 118 18.67 31.62 28.42
N VAL A 119 17.67 31.56 27.53
CA VAL A 119 16.27 31.34 27.92
C VAL A 119 16.01 29.89 28.35
N LEU A 120 16.72 28.93 27.75
CA LEU A 120 16.67 27.50 28.10
C LEU A 120 17.32 27.21 29.46
N ASN A 121 18.06 28.17 30.01
CA ASN A 121 18.59 28.08 31.37
C ASN A 121 17.81 28.99 32.34
N GLY A 122 16.63 29.49 31.94
CA GLY A 122 15.70 30.21 32.82
C GLY A 122 15.93 31.72 32.91
N PHE A 123 16.89 32.28 32.17
CA PHE A 123 17.22 33.71 32.19
C PHE A 123 16.43 34.49 31.14
N SER A 124 16.31 35.81 31.32
CA SER A 124 15.61 36.70 30.40
C SER A 124 16.55 37.75 29.81
N TRP A 125 16.39 38.05 28.51
CA TRP A 125 17.06 39.19 27.89
C TRP A 125 16.69 40.54 28.51
N SER A 126 15.49 40.65 29.12
CA SER A 126 15.08 41.86 29.85
C SER A 126 15.96 42.16 31.06
N ASP A 127 16.65 41.14 31.57
CA ASP A 127 17.55 41.29 32.72
C ASP A 127 18.93 41.75 32.28
N MET A 128 19.21 41.80 30.97
CA MET A 128 20.53 42.12 30.44
C MET A 128 20.91 43.58 30.68
N GLN A 129 22.09 43.78 31.25
CA GLN A 129 22.73 45.10 31.35
C GLN A 129 24.13 45.11 30.74
N THR A 130 24.50 46.21 30.08
CA THR A 130 25.88 46.42 29.59
C THR A 130 26.79 46.82 30.74
N PHE A 131 27.93 46.15 30.85
CA PHE A 131 28.91 46.34 31.91
C PHE A 131 30.29 46.58 31.30
N ALA A 132 30.94 47.68 31.71
CA ALA A 132 32.25 48.08 31.18
C ALA A 132 33.35 48.09 32.26
N ASP A 133 33.02 47.83 33.52
CA ASP A 133 33.99 47.85 34.61
C ASP A 133 34.87 46.58 34.57
N PRO A 134 36.20 46.74 34.49
CA PRO A 134 37.14 45.62 34.30
C PRO A 134 37.15 44.62 35.44
N THR A 135 36.62 44.97 36.61
CA THR A 135 36.50 44.04 37.76
C THR A 135 35.55 42.87 37.47
N PHE A 136 34.64 42.98 36.49
CA PHE A 136 33.86 41.82 36.01
C PHE A 136 34.74 40.70 35.43
N GLY A 137 35.87 41.10 34.84
CA GLY A 137 36.91 40.17 34.40
C GLY A 137 37.42 39.27 35.52
N MET A 138 37.34 39.71 36.78
CA MET A 138 37.85 39.00 37.95
C MET A 138 36.85 38.00 38.57
N LEU A 139 35.57 38.03 38.18
CA LEU A 139 34.60 37.02 38.65
C LEU A 139 35.05 35.61 38.22
N PRO A 140 34.93 34.59 39.09
CA PRO A 140 35.20 33.21 38.72
C PRO A 140 34.32 32.77 37.54
N THR A 141 34.89 31.97 36.63
CA THR A 141 34.17 31.47 35.45
C THR A 141 33.49 30.14 35.77
N ALA A 142 32.18 30.07 35.55
CA ALA A 142 31.41 28.83 35.57
C ALA A 142 31.41 28.16 34.18
N ALA A 143 30.91 26.93 34.11
CA ALA A 143 30.69 26.26 32.82
C ALA A 143 29.76 27.12 31.93
N PRO A 144 30.01 27.19 30.61
CA PRO A 144 29.17 27.98 29.72
C PRO A 144 27.75 27.42 29.67
N LEU A 145 26.77 28.32 29.60
CA LEU A 145 25.39 27.96 29.34
C LEU A 145 25.24 27.56 27.88
N THR A 146 24.73 26.36 27.66
CA THR A 146 24.45 25.79 26.35
C THR A 146 22.98 25.38 26.26
N SER A 147 22.47 25.23 25.05
CA SER A 147 21.10 24.82 24.73
C SER A 147 20.91 23.30 24.84
N SER A 148 21.22 22.73 26.02
CA SER A 148 21.42 21.29 26.36
C SER A 148 20.37 20.25 25.88
N GLY A 149 20.11 20.15 24.58
CA GLY A 149 19.13 19.22 24.00
C GLY A 149 17.67 19.52 24.33
N VAL A 150 17.40 20.44 25.27
CA VAL A 150 16.07 20.95 25.61
C VAL A 150 15.58 21.83 24.47
N ARG A 151 14.45 21.44 23.87
CA ARG A 151 13.81 22.22 22.80
C ARG A 151 12.36 22.57 23.10
N ALA A 152 11.83 22.13 24.24
CA ALA A 152 10.50 22.50 24.70
C ALA A 152 10.56 23.36 25.97
N VAL A 153 9.75 24.41 26.01
CA VAL A 153 9.61 25.31 27.17
C VAL A 153 8.13 25.51 27.47
N HIS A 154 7.74 25.30 28.72
CA HIS A 154 6.46 25.74 29.23
C HIS A 154 6.60 27.15 29.81
N ILE A 155 5.70 28.06 29.41
CA ILE A 155 5.62 29.43 29.92
C ILE A 155 4.41 29.48 30.87
N PRO A 156 4.60 29.41 32.21
CA PRO A 156 3.51 29.19 33.16
C PRO A 156 2.41 30.24 33.10
N SER A 157 2.78 31.51 32.97
CA SER A 157 1.81 32.62 32.89
C SER A 157 0.98 32.64 31.60
N GLU A 158 1.40 31.94 30.55
CA GLU A 158 0.62 31.76 29.32
C GLU A 158 -0.12 30.41 29.29
N GLY A 159 0.23 29.47 30.19
CA GLY A 159 -0.31 28.11 30.18
C GLY A 159 -0.02 27.34 28.89
N ARG A 160 1.06 27.69 28.19
CA ARG A 160 1.40 27.17 26.85
C ARG A 160 2.79 26.57 26.82
N VAL A 161 2.92 25.50 26.03
CA VAL A 161 4.22 24.87 25.71
C VAL A 161 4.66 25.33 24.32
N TYR A 162 5.95 25.64 24.21
CA TYR A 162 6.59 26.13 23.01
C TYR A 162 7.76 25.23 22.62
N TYR A 163 7.91 24.98 21.32
CA TYR A 163 9.14 24.48 20.72
C TYR A 163 10.08 25.66 20.42
N ILE A 164 11.37 25.52 20.76
CA ILE A 164 12.39 26.55 20.55
C ILE A 164 13.24 26.18 19.35
N GLU A 165 13.33 27.07 18.37
CA GLU A 165 14.03 26.87 17.11
C GLU A 165 14.66 28.19 16.64
N ASN A 166 15.98 28.20 16.40
CA ASN A 166 16.70 29.32 15.77
C ASN A 166 16.33 30.71 16.36
N GLY A 167 16.20 30.78 17.69
CA GLY A 167 15.89 32.00 18.42
C GLY A 167 14.40 32.35 18.50
N TYR A 168 13.53 31.52 17.93
CA TYR A 168 12.08 31.69 17.97
C TYR A 168 11.42 30.70 18.92
N ARG A 169 10.28 31.10 19.48
CA ARG A 169 9.34 30.20 20.13
C ARG A 169 8.18 29.88 19.20
N ARG A 170 7.78 28.62 19.11
CA ARG A 170 6.64 28.15 18.33
C ARG A 170 5.65 27.43 19.22
N TRP A 171 4.41 27.90 19.25
CA TRP A 171 3.38 27.30 20.11
C TRP A 171 3.08 25.86 19.68
N ILE A 172 2.92 24.95 20.66
CA ILE A 172 2.42 23.60 20.45
C ILE A 172 0.89 23.62 20.66
N PRO A 173 0.08 23.55 19.58
CA PRO A 173 -1.32 23.98 19.62
C PRO A 173 -2.28 23.02 20.32
N ASN A 174 -1.94 21.74 20.40
CA ASN A 174 -2.81 20.72 20.99
C ASN A 174 -2.01 19.50 21.49
N SER A 175 -2.71 18.58 22.17
CA SER A 175 -2.12 17.37 22.75
C SER A 175 -1.60 16.38 21.71
N ALA A 176 -2.22 16.29 20.53
CA ALA A 176 -1.75 15.40 19.46
C ALA A 176 -0.39 15.88 18.92
N THR A 177 -0.26 17.17 18.64
CA THR A 177 1.02 17.78 18.25
C THR A 177 2.06 17.62 19.36
N TRP A 178 1.68 17.81 20.63
CA TRP A 178 2.58 17.58 21.75
C TRP A 178 3.09 16.14 21.80
N ASN A 179 2.21 15.14 21.71
CA ASN A 179 2.59 13.74 21.79
C ASN A 179 3.55 13.33 20.65
N ASP A 180 3.33 13.85 19.44
CA ASP A 180 4.20 13.57 18.30
C ASP A 180 5.55 14.28 18.38
N TRP A 181 5.62 15.48 18.96
CA TRP A 181 6.86 16.22 19.08
C TRP A 181 7.67 15.90 20.33
N LYS A 182 7.02 15.55 21.44
CA LYS A 182 7.63 15.39 22.77
C LYS A 182 8.90 14.51 22.77
N PRO A 183 8.96 13.35 22.09
CA PRO A 183 10.16 12.52 22.13
C PRO A 183 11.36 13.18 21.44
N PHE A 184 11.13 14.14 20.52
CA PHE A 184 12.17 14.91 19.86
C PHE A 184 12.59 16.16 20.66
N THR A 185 11.73 16.67 21.55
CA THR A 185 12.01 17.90 22.29
C THR A 185 12.95 17.72 23.50
N GLY A 186 13.25 16.48 23.87
CA GLY A 186 13.98 16.15 25.09
C GLY A 186 13.17 16.47 26.36
N ASN A 187 13.86 16.75 27.45
CA ASN A 187 13.23 17.34 28.64
C ASN A 187 12.67 18.73 28.29
N PHE A 188 11.59 19.15 28.96
CA PHE A 188 11.13 20.53 28.90
C PHE A 188 11.30 21.22 30.25
N ILE A 189 11.43 22.54 30.21
CA ILE A 189 11.62 23.38 31.39
C ILE A 189 10.45 24.36 31.56
N ASN A 190 10.34 24.94 32.74
CA ASN A 190 9.52 26.13 32.96
C ASN A 190 10.43 27.37 32.88
N SER A 191 10.14 28.31 31.99
CA SER A 191 10.93 29.55 31.86
C SER A 191 10.07 30.72 31.38
N GLU A 192 9.87 31.72 32.23
CA GLU A 192 9.24 32.99 31.84
C GLU A 192 10.12 33.78 30.87
N GLY A 193 11.45 33.61 30.94
CA GLY A 193 12.42 34.26 30.05
C GLY A 193 12.20 33.94 28.56
N ALA A 194 11.61 32.78 28.25
CA ALA A 194 11.30 32.40 26.88
C ALA A 194 10.29 33.34 26.19
N LYS A 195 9.52 34.14 26.94
CA LYS A 195 8.68 35.20 26.36
C LYS A 195 9.45 36.24 25.55
N SER A 196 10.74 36.44 25.88
CA SER A 196 11.59 37.37 25.15
C SER A 196 11.97 36.88 23.75
N LEU A 197 11.77 35.59 23.45
CA LEU A 197 11.94 35.08 22.09
C LEU A 197 10.77 35.50 21.20
N PRO A 198 11.03 35.96 19.96
CA PRO A 198 9.99 36.23 18.98
C PRO A 198 9.10 35.00 18.75
N LEU A 199 7.79 35.24 18.62
CA LEU A 199 6.81 34.20 18.33
C LEU A 199 6.80 33.89 16.83
N ALA A 200 7.11 32.66 16.47
CA ALA A 200 6.96 32.13 15.12
C ALA A 200 5.64 31.33 14.99
N PRO A 201 5.21 30.98 13.76
CA PRO A 201 4.03 30.16 13.54
C PRO A 201 4.06 28.87 14.39
N PRO A 202 2.90 28.43 14.93
CA PRO A 202 2.80 27.22 15.76
C PRO A 202 3.38 25.99 15.04
N VAL A 203 3.95 25.03 15.78
CA VAL A 203 4.43 23.79 15.17
C VAL A 203 3.28 22.96 14.59
N SER A 204 3.58 22.25 13.50
CA SER A 204 2.65 21.34 12.84
C SER A 204 3.12 19.90 12.89
N ARG A 205 2.18 18.97 12.67
CA ARG A 205 2.44 17.55 12.47
C ARG A 205 2.70 17.21 11.00
N VAL A 206 2.42 18.12 10.07
CA VAL A 206 2.64 17.96 8.63
C VAL A 206 3.59 19.04 8.15
N LEU A 207 4.74 18.65 7.62
CA LEU A 207 5.84 19.55 7.31
C LEU A 207 6.33 19.37 5.87
N ASN A 208 6.57 20.46 5.18
CA ASN A 208 7.35 20.49 3.94
C ASN A 208 8.81 20.82 4.30
N TYR A 209 9.71 19.89 4.00
CA TYR A 209 11.14 20.01 4.23
C TYR A 209 11.88 19.68 2.93
N ASN A 210 12.61 20.66 2.40
CA ASN A 210 13.38 20.55 1.15
C ASN A 210 12.54 20.02 -0.04
N GLY A 211 11.27 20.42 -0.14
CA GLY A 211 10.37 20.03 -1.23
C GLY A 211 9.68 18.67 -1.04
N ALA A 212 10.00 17.92 0.02
CA ALA A 212 9.32 16.68 0.38
C ALA A 212 8.40 16.88 1.59
N VAL A 213 7.28 16.16 1.60
CA VAL A 213 6.27 16.24 2.66
C VAL A 213 6.50 15.10 3.66
N TYR A 214 6.49 15.44 4.94
CA TYR A 214 6.66 14.51 6.05
C TYR A 214 5.56 14.72 7.09
N VAL A 215 5.21 13.65 7.80
CA VAL A 215 4.46 13.75 9.05
C VAL A 215 5.37 13.48 10.24
N ILE A 216 5.11 14.14 11.36
CA ILE A 216 5.76 13.86 12.64
C ILE A 216 4.91 12.85 13.40
N VAL A 217 5.53 11.74 13.77
CA VAL A 217 4.89 10.66 14.54
C VAL A 217 5.88 10.18 15.60
N ASN A 218 5.50 10.24 16.87
CA ASN A 218 6.31 9.73 17.99
C ASN A 218 7.79 10.19 17.96
N GLY A 219 8.04 11.46 17.67
CA GLY A 219 9.36 12.09 17.65
C GLY A 219 10.23 11.81 16.42
N GLY A 220 9.71 11.06 15.44
CA GLY A 220 10.37 10.85 14.15
C GLY A 220 9.53 11.38 12.99
N LYS A 221 10.09 11.29 11.78
CA LYS A 221 9.47 11.76 10.53
C LYS A 221 9.14 10.58 9.61
N ALA A 222 7.95 10.56 9.04
CA ALA A 222 7.56 9.60 7.99
C ALA A 222 7.32 10.36 6.68
N TYR A 223 7.93 9.90 5.59
CA TYR A 223 7.69 10.47 4.26
C TYR A 223 6.24 10.23 3.82
N VAL A 224 5.65 11.23 3.16
CA VAL A 224 4.28 11.18 2.63
C VAL A 224 4.34 11.01 1.11
N PRO A 225 4.10 9.81 0.57
CA PRO A 225 4.24 9.57 -0.87
C PRO A 225 3.09 10.13 -1.71
N SER A 226 1.92 10.39 -1.12
CA SER A 226 0.73 10.87 -1.82
C SER A 226 -0.24 11.58 -0.87
N GLY A 227 -1.14 12.40 -1.43
CA GLY A 227 -2.23 12.99 -0.65
C GLY A 227 -3.21 11.95 -0.09
N GLU A 228 -3.39 10.83 -0.79
CA GLU A 228 -4.16 9.69 -0.32
C GLU A 228 -3.56 9.09 0.96
N ALA A 229 -2.24 8.88 0.99
CA ALA A 229 -1.54 8.38 2.17
C ALA A 229 -1.66 9.35 3.36
N LEU A 230 -1.60 10.66 3.11
CA LEU A 230 -1.77 11.66 4.17
C LEU A 230 -3.15 11.56 4.83
N VAL A 231 -4.21 11.65 4.02
CA VAL A 231 -5.58 11.74 4.55
C VAL A 231 -6.06 10.43 5.17
N LEU A 232 -5.71 9.28 4.59
CA LEU A 232 -6.08 7.98 5.12
C LEU A 232 -5.38 7.63 6.43
N ASN A 233 -4.29 8.32 6.76
CA ASN A 233 -3.64 8.26 8.07
C ASN A 233 -4.10 9.38 9.03
N ASN A 234 -5.25 10.02 8.75
CA ASN A 234 -5.87 11.08 9.54
C ASN A 234 -5.01 12.35 9.73
N PHE A 235 -4.19 12.68 8.74
CA PHE A 235 -3.52 13.99 8.65
C PHE A 235 -4.24 14.89 7.65
N SER A 236 -4.05 16.20 7.79
CA SER A 236 -4.67 17.20 6.90
C SER A 236 -3.62 18.05 6.19
N TRP A 237 -3.84 18.30 4.90
CA TRP A 237 -3.05 19.27 4.13
C TRP A 237 -3.13 20.69 4.71
N SER A 238 -4.22 21.04 5.42
CA SER A 238 -4.36 22.33 6.09
C SER A 238 -3.37 22.53 7.24
N GLU A 239 -2.80 21.44 7.75
CA GLU A 239 -1.75 21.50 8.77
C GLU A 239 -0.38 21.76 8.15
N MET A 240 -0.20 21.61 6.83
CA MET A 240 1.12 21.67 6.21
C MET A 240 1.80 23.03 6.43
N GLN A 241 3.04 22.98 6.93
CA GLN A 241 3.90 24.15 7.08
C GLN A 241 5.29 23.90 6.50
N THR A 242 5.94 24.93 5.98
CA THR A 242 7.36 24.86 5.62
C THR A 242 8.21 24.85 6.89
N PHE A 243 9.12 23.88 6.98
CA PHE A 243 10.01 23.70 8.13
C PHE A 243 11.46 23.80 7.68
N ALA A 244 12.27 24.59 8.39
CA ALA A 244 13.63 24.94 7.98
C ALA A 244 14.71 24.56 9.02
N ASP A 245 14.33 23.92 10.13
CA ASP A 245 15.28 23.48 11.16
C ASP A 245 16.29 22.49 10.56
N PRO A 246 17.61 22.79 10.52
CA PRO A 246 18.61 21.86 10.00
C PRO A 246 18.65 20.54 10.79
N THR A 247 18.22 20.54 12.04
CA THR A 247 18.16 19.34 12.88
C THR A 247 16.95 18.45 12.58
N PHE A 248 15.99 18.92 11.77
CA PHE A 248 14.96 18.06 11.19
C PHE A 248 15.59 16.89 10.41
N GLY A 249 16.74 17.14 9.76
CA GLY A 249 17.55 16.11 9.10
C GLY A 249 17.94 14.96 10.03
N GLN A 250 18.12 15.25 11.33
CA GLN A 250 18.58 14.33 12.36
C GLN A 250 17.45 13.53 13.03
N MET A 251 16.18 13.90 12.81
CA MET A 251 15.05 13.12 13.33
C MET A 251 15.09 11.69 12.80
N GLN A 252 14.69 10.74 13.66
CA GLN A 252 14.52 9.34 13.25
C GLN A 252 13.57 9.27 12.06
N THR A 253 14.01 8.60 10.99
CA THR A 253 13.19 8.38 9.80
C THR A 253 12.39 7.09 9.98
N TRP A 254 11.08 7.20 9.98
CA TRP A 254 10.15 6.09 9.96
C TRP A 254 9.88 5.62 8.53
N THR A 255 9.29 4.43 8.42
CA THR A 255 8.76 3.92 7.16
C THR A 255 7.79 4.96 6.56
N PRO A 256 7.82 5.19 5.23
CA PRO A 256 6.86 6.08 4.58
C PRO A 256 5.42 5.72 4.92
N LEU A 257 4.54 6.72 4.98
CA LEU A 257 3.12 6.47 5.16
C LEU A 257 2.60 5.59 4.03
N GLN A 258 1.87 4.54 4.41
CA GLN A 258 1.22 3.64 3.47
C GLN A 258 -0.19 4.14 3.19
N SER A 259 -0.64 4.02 1.94
CA SER A 259 -2.06 4.10 1.61
C SER A 259 -2.70 2.74 1.89
N PRO A 260 -3.68 2.64 2.83
CA PRO A 260 -4.50 1.45 2.94
C PRO A 260 -5.20 1.18 1.61
N ARG A 261 -5.04 -0.03 1.07
CA ARG A 261 -5.66 -0.42 -0.20
C ARG A 261 -7.19 -0.44 -0.11
N ILE A 262 -7.72 -1.04 0.95
CA ILE A 262 -9.17 -1.14 1.18
C ILE A 262 -9.51 -0.43 2.49
N ILE A 263 -10.52 0.44 2.43
CA ILE A 263 -10.99 1.22 3.57
C ILE A 263 -12.48 0.98 3.81
N ALA A 264 -12.88 1.08 5.08
CA ALA A 264 -14.29 1.09 5.47
C ALA A 264 -14.64 2.42 6.11
N CYS A 265 -15.72 3.05 5.64
CA CYS A 265 -16.20 4.33 6.14
C CYS A 265 -17.67 4.54 5.76
N GLY A 266 -18.44 5.27 6.56
CA GLY A 266 -19.81 5.69 6.18
C GLY A 266 -20.77 4.55 5.82
N GLY A 267 -20.51 3.33 6.29
CA GLY A 267 -21.31 2.13 5.96
C GLY A 267 -20.92 1.41 4.65
N GLY A 268 -19.95 1.94 3.89
CA GLY A 268 -19.44 1.32 2.66
C GLY A 268 -18.01 0.80 2.79
N ILE A 269 -17.61 -0.05 1.84
CA ILE A 269 -16.24 -0.52 1.66
C ILE A 269 -15.72 0.02 0.32
N TYR A 270 -14.50 0.55 0.32
CA TYR A 270 -13.93 1.22 -0.83
C TYR A 270 -12.51 0.73 -1.12
N LEU A 271 -12.18 0.60 -2.40
CA LEU A 271 -10.79 0.56 -2.88
C LEU A 271 -10.27 2.00 -2.93
N ALA A 272 -9.21 2.30 -2.19
CA ALA A 272 -8.54 3.59 -2.25
C ALA A 272 -7.36 3.51 -3.21
N LYS A 273 -7.49 4.17 -4.36
CA LYS A 273 -6.45 4.17 -5.38
C LYS A 273 -6.49 5.44 -6.21
N GLY A 274 -5.31 5.92 -6.61
CA GLY A 274 -5.17 7.07 -7.49
C GLY A 274 -5.70 8.37 -6.87
N GLY A 275 -5.74 8.45 -5.53
CA GLY A 275 -6.30 9.59 -4.82
C GLY A 275 -7.83 9.61 -4.79
N LYS A 276 -8.50 8.51 -5.11
CA LYS A 276 -9.96 8.39 -5.10
C LYS A 276 -10.40 7.20 -4.25
N LYS A 277 -11.67 7.21 -3.83
CA LYS A 277 -12.34 6.05 -3.24
C LYS A 277 -13.33 5.43 -4.24
N HIS A 278 -13.16 4.16 -4.55
CA HIS A 278 -14.00 3.40 -5.46
C HIS A 278 -14.90 2.48 -4.64
N HIS A 279 -16.21 2.70 -4.68
CA HIS A 279 -17.14 1.88 -3.91
C HIS A 279 -17.11 0.43 -4.41
N ILE A 280 -16.82 -0.51 -3.53
CA ILE A 280 -16.84 -1.93 -3.88
C ILE A 280 -18.29 -2.40 -3.83
N GLU A 281 -18.91 -2.57 -4.99
CA GLU A 281 -20.36 -2.74 -5.12
C GLU A 281 -20.84 -4.17 -4.85
N THR A 282 -19.94 -5.15 -4.93
CA THR A 282 -20.29 -6.56 -4.75
C THR A 282 -19.38 -7.26 -3.76
N TRP A 283 -19.96 -8.18 -2.99
CA TRP A 283 -19.22 -9.01 -2.05
C TRP A 283 -18.13 -9.84 -2.73
N ASP A 284 -18.42 -10.35 -3.94
CA ASP A 284 -17.43 -11.08 -4.73
C ASP A 284 -16.22 -10.22 -5.11
N ALA A 285 -16.41 -8.95 -5.47
CA ALA A 285 -15.30 -8.06 -5.79
C ALA A 285 -14.42 -7.83 -4.55
N TYR A 286 -15.04 -7.68 -3.38
CA TYR A 286 -14.32 -7.55 -2.11
C TYR A 286 -13.50 -8.79 -1.76
N ILE A 287 -14.08 -10.00 -1.85
CA ILE A 287 -13.33 -11.25 -1.63
C ILE A 287 -12.15 -11.35 -2.58
N ASN A 288 -12.37 -11.06 -3.86
CA ASN A 288 -11.34 -11.20 -4.90
C ASN A 288 -10.29 -10.10 -4.88
N LEU A 289 -10.48 -8.99 -4.16
CA LEU A 289 -9.44 -8.00 -3.88
C LEU A 289 -8.60 -8.31 -2.63
N GLY A 290 -9.10 -9.21 -1.77
CA GLY A 290 -8.55 -9.47 -0.44
C GLY A 290 -9.41 -8.82 0.64
N THR A 291 -9.71 -9.57 1.69
CA THR A 291 -10.74 -9.18 2.68
C THR A 291 -10.22 -8.25 3.79
N GLN A 292 -8.97 -7.78 3.74
CA GLN A 292 -8.42 -6.92 4.78
C GLN A 292 -8.70 -5.45 4.47
N TYR A 293 -9.33 -4.74 5.41
CA TYR A 293 -9.62 -3.31 5.31
C TYR A 293 -9.21 -2.57 6.58
N VAL A 294 -9.04 -1.25 6.44
CA VAL A 294 -8.79 -0.33 7.55
C VAL A 294 -10.03 0.55 7.77
N ASN A 295 -10.50 0.64 9.01
CA ASN A 295 -11.54 1.62 9.37
C ASN A 295 -10.93 3.02 9.37
N VAL A 296 -11.51 3.94 8.59
CA VAL A 296 -11.06 5.33 8.52
C VAL A 296 -12.16 6.27 8.98
N SER A 297 -11.78 7.44 9.49
CA SER A 297 -12.75 8.45 9.92
C SER A 297 -13.58 8.94 8.73
N SER A 298 -14.82 9.36 8.97
CA SER A 298 -15.68 9.95 7.94
C SER A 298 -15.03 11.19 7.30
N THR A 299 -14.32 11.99 8.09
CA THR A 299 -13.57 13.16 7.60
C THR A 299 -12.47 12.76 6.62
N ALA A 300 -11.61 11.80 6.99
CA ALA A 300 -10.58 11.29 6.09
C ALA A 300 -11.19 10.73 4.80
N CYS A 301 -12.23 9.90 4.93
CA CYS A 301 -12.89 9.30 3.79
C CYS A 301 -13.54 10.33 2.85
N ASN A 302 -14.12 11.40 3.39
CA ASN A 302 -14.79 12.44 2.60
C ASN A 302 -13.82 13.41 1.94
N SER A 303 -12.55 13.43 2.36
CA SER A 303 -11.49 14.18 1.68
C SER A 303 -11.02 13.52 0.38
N LEU A 304 -11.29 12.22 0.19
CA LEU A 304 -11.05 11.53 -1.07
C LEU A 304 -12.24 11.73 -2.02
N PRO A 305 -12.01 12.24 -3.25
CA PRO A 305 -13.01 12.23 -4.31
C PRO A 305 -13.55 10.83 -4.58
N ASN A 306 -14.82 10.74 -4.98
CA ASN A 306 -15.39 9.48 -5.44
C ASN A 306 -14.79 9.11 -6.80
N GLY A 307 -14.32 7.87 -6.90
CA GLY A 307 -14.04 7.21 -8.17
C GLY A 307 -15.29 6.51 -8.71
N SER A 308 -15.14 5.82 -9.84
CA SER A 308 -16.18 4.92 -10.34
C SER A 308 -16.43 3.77 -9.36
N GLY A 309 -17.62 3.16 -9.47
CA GLY A 309 -17.90 1.91 -8.77
C GLY A 309 -16.93 0.80 -9.18
N PHE A 310 -16.64 -0.11 -8.26
CA PHE A 310 -15.72 -1.21 -8.46
C PHE A 310 -16.46 -2.54 -8.33
N GLY A 311 -16.33 -3.38 -9.35
CA GLY A 311 -17.00 -4.67 -9.45
C GLY A 311 -16.02 -5.79 -9.79
N ARG A 312 -16.56 -7.00 -10.00
CA ARG A 312 -15.75 -8.17 -10.37
C ARG A 312 -15.32 -8.17 -11.84
N LEU A 313 -16.11 -7.52 -12.70
CA LEU A 313 -15.75 -7.23 -14.09
C LEU A 313 -15.37 -5.77 -14.19
N ILE A 314 -14.14 -5.49 -14.60
CA ILE A 314 -13.63 -4.13 -14.75
C ILE A 314 -13.14 -3.91 -16.17
N GLN A 315 -13.32 -2.69 -16.68
CA GLN A 315 -12.84 -2.28 -17.99
C GLN A 315 -11.88 -1.10 -17.84
N GLY A 316 -10.69 -1.25 -18.41
CA GLY A 316 -9.69 -0.19 -18.45
C GLY A 316 -9.96 0.83 -19.56
N PRO A 317 -9.24 1.97 -19.58
CA PRO A 317 -9.46 3.04 -20.56
C PRO A 317 -9.25 2.64 -22.02
N ASN A 318 -8.49 1.57 -22.28
CA ASN A 318 -8.25 1.02 -23.62
C ASN A 318 -9.35 0.05 -24.10
N GLY A 319 -10.42 -0.13 -23.32
CA GLY A 319 -11.52 -1.03 -23.64
C GLY A 319 -11.30 -2.50 -23.28
N GLN A 320 -10.14 -2.88 -22.73
CA GLN A 320 -9.91 -4.26 -22.27
C GLN A 320 -10.74 -4.56 -21.03
N VAL A 321 -11.40 -5.72 -21.03
CA VAL A 321 -12.23 -6.19 -19.91
C VAL A 321 -11.49 -7.29 -19.15
N PHE A 322 -11.53 -7.21 -17.83
CA PHE A 322 -10.88 -8.16 -16.93
C PHE A 322 -11.88 -8.76 -15.95
N TRP A 323 -11.71 -10.04 -15.67
CA TRP A 323 -12.37 -10.76 -14.58
C TRP A 323 -11.45 -10.82 -13.35
N LEU A 324 -11.98 -10.47 -12.19
CA LEU A 324 -11.25 -10.55 -10.93
C LEU A 324 -11.42 -11.91 -10.27
N GLU A 325 -10.28 -12.55 -10.00
CA GLU A 325 -10.20 -13.86 -9.37
C GLU A 325 -8.93 -13.99 -8.53
N GLY A 326 -9.09 -14.29 -7.24
CA GLY A 326 -7.96 -14.61 -6.35
C GLY A 326 -6.89 -13.51 -6.26
N ASN A 327 -7.29 -12.25 -6.15
CA ASN A 327 -6.41 -11.07 -6.15
C ASN A 327 -5.62 -10.86 -7.46
N THR A 328 -6.09 -11.46 -8.55
CA THR A 328 -5.56 -11.25 -9.90
C THR A 328 -6.62 -10.78 -10.87
N ARG A 329 -6.19 -10.10 -11.94
CA ARG A 329 -7.02 -9.71 -13.08
C ARG A 329 -6.74 -10.65 -14.25
N ARG A 330 -7.79 -11.28 -14.79
CA ARG A 330 -7.71 -12.19 -15.93
C ARG A 330 -8.29 -11.50 -17.15
N TYR A 331 -7.48 -11.31 -18.20
CA TYR A 331 -7.95 -10.63 -19.41
C TYR A 331 -9.00 -11.49 -20.13
N ILE A 332 -10.08 -10.86 -20.58
CA ILE A 332 -11.10 -11.49 -21.43
C ILE A 332 -10.77 -11.14 -22.87
N PRO A 333 -10.28 -12.09 -23.68
CA PRO A 333 -9.63 -11.79 -24.94
C PRO A 333 -10.56 -11.32 -26.06
N ASP A 334 -11.84 -11.67 -26.01
CA ASP A 334 -12.80 -11.40 -27.06
C ASP A 334 -14.26 -11.48 -26.53
N PRO A 335 -15.23 -10.89 -27.27
CA PRO A 335 -16.65 -10.93 -26.89
C PRO A 335 -17.24 -12.35 -26.82
N GLY A 336 -16.71 -13.27 -27.63
CA GLY A 336 -17.11 -14.67 -27.61
C GLY A 336 -16.84 -15.29 -26.24
N THR A 337 -15.60 -15.16 -25.77
CA THR A 337 -15.19 -15.61 -24.44
C THR A 337 -16.02 -14.94 -23.35
N PHE A 338 -16.26 -13.63 -23.45
CA PHE A 338 -17.13 -12.92 -22.50
C PHE A 338 -18.51 -13.57 -22.39
N SER A 339 -19.17 -13.81 -23.52
CA SER A 339 -20.50 -14.42 -23.56
C SER A 339 -20.51 -15.89 -23.14
N GLY A 340 -19.47 -16.66 -23.48
CA GLY A 340 -19.38 -18.08 -23.15
C GLY A 340 -19.19 -18.36 -21.65
N TYR A 341 -18.60 -17.43 -20.90
CA TYR A 341 -18.61 -17.45 -19.43
C TYR A 341 -19.89 -16.88 -18.80
N ASN A 342 -20.90 -16.55 -19.63
CA ASN A 342 -22.18 -15.94 -19.21
C ASN A 342 -22.01 -14.60 -18.48
N PHE A 343 -20.96 -13.84 -18.79
CA PHE A 343 -20.80 -12.50 -18.23
C PHE A 343 -21.82 -11.53 -18.83
N ARG A 344 -22.20 -10.52 -18.03
CA ARG A 344 -23.15 -9.49 -18.43
C ARG A 344 -22.46 -8.15 -18.54
N VAL A 345 -22.73 -7.42 -19.62
CA VAL A 345 -22.17 -6.07 -19.82
C VAL A 345 -22.62 -5.11 -18.70
N SER A 346 -23.81 -5.31 -18.13
CA SER A 346 -24.31 -4.56 -16.97
C SER A 346 -23.43 -4.67 -15.72
N ASP A 347 -22.59 -5.70 -15.64
CA ASP A 347 -21.76 -5.98 -14.47
C ASP A 347 -20.35 -5.40 -14.64
N VAL A 348 -20.03 -4.89 -15.83
CA VAL A 348 -18.74 -4.25 -16.14
C VAL A 348 -18.70 -2.86 -15.51
N ARG A 349 -17.57 -2.52 -14.89
CA ARG A 349 -17.30 -1.19 -14.34
C ARG A 349 -16.09 -0.56 -15.01
N GLN A 350 -16.26 0.64 -15.54
CA GLN A 350 -15.14 1.44 -16.05
C GLN A 350 -14.27 1.90 -14.89
N VAL A 351 -12.97 1.70 -14.99
CA VAL A 351 -12.01 2.14 -13.99
C VAL A 351 -10.77 2.73 -14.65
N GLU A 352 -10.05 3.56 -13.92
CA GLU A 352 -8.80 4.16 -14.37
C GLU A 352 -7.67 3.11 -14.46
N GLN A 353 -6.66 3.40 -15.27
CA GLN A 353 -5.51 2.50 -15.44
C GLN A 353 -4.80 2.21 -14.10
N SER A 354 -4.72 3.20 -13.21
CA SER A 354 -4.12 3.03 -11.88
C SER A 354 -4.86 2.01 -11.00
N VAL A 355 -6.17 1.81 -11.23
CA VAL A 355 -6.98 0.79 -10.55
C VAL A 355 -6.73 -0.58 -11.17
N ILE A 356 -6.63 -0.67 -12.49
CA ILE A 356 -6.23 -1.91 -13.18
C ILE A 356 -4.88 -2.38 -12.65
N ASP A 357 -3.89 -1.49 -12.61
CA ASP A 357 -2.51 -1.76 -12.19
C ASP A 357 -2.39 -2.16 -10.71
N ASP A 358 -3.39 -1.85 -9.88
CA ASP A 358 -3.44 -2.25 -8.47
C ASP A 358 -3.72 -3.74 -8.27
N VAL A 359 -4.37 -4.40 -9.25
CA VAL A 359 -4.65 -5.84 -9.19
C VAL A 359 -3.65 -6.58 -10.06
N GLY A 360 -2.89 -7.52 -9.49
CA GLY A 360 -1.84 -8.23 -10.21
C GLY A 360 -2.37 -8.98 -11.45
N PRO A 361 -1.57 -9.12 -12.53
CA PRO A 361 -2.00 -9.89 -13.70
C PRO A 361 -2.11 -11.38 -13.36
N GLY A 362 -3.21 -12.00 -13.77
CA GLY A 362 -3.41 -13.46 -13.79
C GLY A 362 -3.30 -14.00 -15.22
N SER A 363 -3.52 -15.30 -15.39
CA SER A 363 -3.66 -15.88 -16.74
C SER A 363 -4.95 -15.42 -17.41
N ASP A 364 -4.90 -15.22 -18.72
CA ASP A 364 -6.07 -14.88 -19.51
C ASP A 364 -7.22 -15.89 -19.31
N MET A 365 -8.45 -15.43 -19.54
CA MET A 365 -9.60 -16.31 -19.54
C MET A 365 -9.47 -17.32 -20.68
N ALA A 366 -9.63 -18.61 -20.34
CA ALA A 366 -9.43 -19.68 -21.30
C ALA A 366 -10.51 -19.64 -22.38
N ARG A 367 -10.11 -19.71 -23.66
CA ARG A 367 -11.02 -19.78 -24.81
C ARG A 367 -11.60 -21.19 -25.02
N TRP A 368 -11.03 -22.19 -24.36
CA TRP A 368 -11.53 -23.56 -24.32
C TRP A 368 -11.50 -24.15 -22.91
N VAL A 369 -12.27 -25.20 -22.69
CA VAL A 369 -12.36 -25.94 -21.42
C VAL A 369 -12.39 -27.45 -21.66
N SER A 370 -11.90 -28.23 -20.69
CA SER A 370 -11.97 -29.70 -20.74
C SER A 370 -13.37 -30.25 -20.43
N SER A 371 -14.26 -29.44 -19.85
CA SER A 371 -15.65 -29.78 -19.58
C SER A 371 -16.57 -28.59 -19.87
N LEU A 372 -17.63 -28.82 -20.63
CA LEU A 372 -18.63 -27.81 -20.98
C LEU A 372 -20.00 -28.29 -20.49
N SER A 373 -20.70 -27.48 -19.69
CA SER A 373 -21.98 -27.88 -19.06
C SER A 373 -21.89 -29.19 -18.25
N GLY A 374 -20.73 -29.45 -17.63
CA GLY A 374 -20.46 -30.68 -16.87
C GLY A 374 -20.08 -31.89 -17.71
N ILE A 375 -20.05 -31.77 -19.04
CA ILE A 375 -19.68 -32.87 -19.96
C ILE A 375 -18.22 -32.71 -20.38
N SER A 376 -17.39 -33.66 -19.97
CA SER A 376 -15.97 -33.69 -20.32
C SER A 376 -15.75 -34.04 -21.79
N ILE A 377 -14.72 -33.45 -22.40
CA ILE A 377 -14.21 -33.90 -23.69
C ILE A 377 -13.62 -35.31 -23.56
N ALA A 378 -13.78 -36.15 -24.58
CA ALA A 378 -13.37 -37.55 -24.53
C ALA A 378 -11.85 -37.72 -24.34
N SER A 379 -11.05 -36.83 -24.94
CA SER A 379 -9.62 -36.70 -24.70
C SER A 379 -9.20 -35.25 -24.83
N THR A 380 -8.24 -34.81 -24.02
CA THR A 380 -7.63 -33.47 -24.12
C THR A 380 -6.42 -33.44 -25.05
N SER A 381 -5.86 -34.61 -25.40
CA SER A 381 -4.77 -34.72 -26.38
C SER A 381 -4.66 -36.11 -26.99
N GLY A 382 -3.98 -36.20 -28.14
CA GLY A 382 -3.64 -37.47 -28.78
C GLY A 382 -3.43 -37.33 -30.28
N ARG A 383 -3.16 -38.44 -30.97
CA ARG A 383 -3.01 -38.42 -32.43
C ARG A 383 -4.37 -38.32 -33.09
N THR A 384 -4.43 -37.70 -34.27
CA THR A 384 -5.64 -37.66 -35.09
C THR A 384 -5.53 -38.59 -36.29
N GLY A 385 -6.67 -39.18 -36.67
CA GLY A 385 -6.91 -39.82 -37.96
C GLY A 385 -7.41 -38.80 -39.00
N LYS A 386 -7.28 -39.15 -40.28
CA LYS A 386 -7.87 -38.42 -41.41
C LYS A 386 -9.11 -39.20 -41.77
N GLU A 387 -10.26 -38.59 -41.58
CA GLU A 387 -11.54 -39.21 -41.83
C GLU A 387 -11.96 -38.97 -43.28
N GLN A 388 -12.92 -39.76 -43.76
CA GLN A 388 -13.57 -39.56 -45.05
C GLN A 388 -14.70 -38.51 -44.93
N HIS A 389 -15.11 -37.92 -46.04
CA HIS A 389 -16.30 -37.07 -46.05
C HIS A 389 -17.59 -37.86 -45.71
N LEU A 390 -18.62 -37.20 -45.17
CA LEU A 390 -19.86 -37.81 -44.68
C LEU A 390 -21.04 -37.36 -45.55
N TRP A 391 -21.99 -38.25 -45.86
CA TRP A 391 -23.09 -37.92 -46.78
C TRP A 391 -23.84 -36.63 -46.44
N THR A 392 -23.96 -35.76 -47.43
CA THR A 392 -24.73 -34.51 -47.32
C THR A 392 -26.10 -34.62 -47.98
N THR A 393 -26.37 -35.59 -48.86
CA THR A 393 -27.70 -35.90 -49.41
C THR A 393 -27.87 -37.39 -49.75
N SER A 394 -29.11 -37.88 -49.79
CA SER A 394 -29.43 -39.29 -50.07
C SER A 394 -29.18 -39.73 -51.53
N GLY A 395 -28.72 -38.83 -52.41
CA GLY A 395 -28.42 -39.11 -53.81
C GLY A 395 -26.92 -39.24 -54.14
N GLU A 396 -26.02 -39.10 -53.15
CA GLU A 396 -24.56 -39.05 -53.30
C GLU A 396 -23.89 -40.42 -53.40
N ASN A 397 -24.50 -41.36 -54.15
CA ASN A 397 -24.05 -42.76 -54.24
C ASN A 397 -22.81 -42.99 -55.13
N SER A 398 -22.05 -41.96 -55.49
CA SER A 398 -20.75 -42.13 -56.14
C SER A 398 -19.70 -41.25 -55.48
N ASP A 399 -18.54 -41.84 -55.19
CA ASP A 399 -17.38 -41.14 -54.61
C ASP A 399 -17.10 -39.84 -55.36
N ALA A 400 -17.14 -39.87 -56.69
CA ALA A 400 -16.91 -38.69 -57.53
C ALA A 400 -17.95 -37.59 -57.34
N GLY A 401 -19.22 -37.91 -57.07
CA GLY A 401 -20.27 -36.92 -56.84
C GLY A 401 -20.12 -36.20 -55.49
N HIS A 402 -19.73 -36.95 -54.46
CA HIS A 402 -19.62 -36.46 -53.09
C HIS A 402 -18.45 -35.48 -52.90
N TYR A 403 -17.24 -35.83 -53.36
CA TYR A 403 -16.06 -34.93 -53.30
C TYR A 403 -16.23 -33.68 -54.19
N ASN A 404 -16.94 -33.79 -55.33
CA ASN A 404 -17.22 -32.64 -56.19
C ASN A 404 -18.16 -31.60 -55.54
N LEU A 405 -19.09 -32.02 -54.69
CA LEU A 405 -20.06 -31.13 -54.01
C LEU A 405 -19.44 -30.34 -52.86
N THR A 406 -18.46 -30.93 -52.15
CA THR A 406 -17.70 -30.23 -51.11
C THR A 406 -16.61 -29.31 -51.69
N GLY A 407 -16.37 -29.38 -53.00
CA GLY A 407 -15.36 -28.60 -53.72
C GLY A 407 -13.95 -29.17 -53.57
N VAL A 408 -13.83 -30.46 -53.26
CA VAL A 408 -12.55 -31.14 -52.98
C VAL A 408 -12.17 -32.05 -54.15
N PRO A 409 -10.93 -32.00 -54.66
CA PRO A 409 -10.48 -32.93 -55.68
C PRO A 409 -10.52 -34.38 -55.15
N ALA A 410 -11.16 -35.29 -55.89
CA ALA A 410 -11.23 -36.72 -55.56
C ALA A 410 -9.85 -37.39 -55.40
N THR A 411 -8.79 -36.74 -55.89
CA THR A 411 -7.40 -37.11 -55.70
C THR A 411 -6.72 -36.04 -54.84
N GLY A 412 -6.37 -36.38 -53.60
CA GLY A 412 -5.47 -35.53 -52.81
C GLY A 412 -4.12 -35.35 -53.53
N PRO A 413 -3.31 -34.33 -53.15
CA PRO A 413 -2.00 -34.04 -53.77
C PRO A 413 -0.95 -35.16 -53.65
N TYR A 414 -1.29 -36.27 -52.98
CA TYR A 414 -0.46 -37.46 -52.81
C TYR A 414 -1.14 -38.64 -53.50
N GLY A 415 -0.95 -38.75 -54.81
CA GLY A 415 -1.57 -39.74 -55.68
C GLY A 415 -1.30 -41.20 -55.28
N GLY A 416 -2.14 -41.76 -54.42
CA GLY A 416 -2.11 -43.19 -54.12
C GLY A 416 -2.85 -43.66 -52.87
N ILE A 417 -3.24 -42.77 -51.94
CA ILE A 417 -4.16 -43.17 -50.87
C ILE A 417 -5.58 -42.96 -51.39
N ASN A 418 -6.14 -44.02 -51.98
CA ASN A 418 -7.57 -44.10 -52.25
C ASN A 418 -8.32 -43.90 -50.92
N LEU A 419 -8.81 -42.68 -50.68
CA LEU A 419 -9.92 -42.40 -49.77
C LEU A 419 -11.24 -43.04 -50.28
N GLN A 420 -11.17 -43.85 -51.35
CA GLN A 420 -12.24 -44.59 -52.02
C GLN A 420 -12.57 -45.95 -51.38
N ASN A 421 -11.88 -46.39 -50.32
CA ASN A 421 -12.11 -47.72 -49.75
C ASN A 421 -13.22 -47.79 -48.69
N GLY A 422 -14.07 -46.77 -48.60
CA GLY A 422 -15.29 -46.81 -47.79
C GLY A 422 -16.39 -46.04 -48.52
N VAL A 423 -17.54 -46.67 -48.72
CA VAL A 423 -18.75 -45.93 -49.11
C VAL A 423 -19.01 -44.93 -47.98
N ALA A 424 -19.05 -43.63 -48.30
CA ALA A 424 -19.44 -42.62 -47.31
C ALA A 424 -20.78 -43.06 -46.69
N GLY A 425 -20.86 -43.10 -45.37
CA GLY A 425 -22.10 -43.50 -44.66
C GLY A 425 -22.85 -42.27 -44.18
N THR A 426 -24.07 -42.47 -43.68
CA THR A 426 -24.80 -41.41 -42.94
C THR A 426 -24.12 -40.99 -41.64
N GLY A 427 -23.03 -41.66 -41.24
CA GLY A 427 -22.32 -41.35 -40.01
C GLY A 427 -23.09 -41.64 -38.72
N ALA A 428 -22.44 -41.52 -37.56
CA ALA A 428 -23.06 -41.79 -36.26
C ALA A 428 -24.18 -40.80 -35.92
N PHE A 429 -24.15 -39.58 -36.46
CA PHE A 429 -25.15 -38.54 -36.19
C PHE A 429 -26.16 -38.33 -37.33
N GLY A 430 -26.09 -39.13 -38.39
CA GLY A 430 -26.89 -38.90 -39.59
C GLY A 430 -26.31 -37.80 -40.48
N LYS A 431 -27.11 -37.38 -41.46
CA LYS A 431 -26.73 -36.34 -42.42
C LYS A 431 -26.29 -35.05 -41.72
N LEU A 432 -25.12 -34.55 -42.10
CA LEU A 432 -24.57 -33.30 -41.59
C LEU A 432 -24.85 -32.13 -42.55
N ASP A 433 -24.83 -30.92 -42.01
CA ASP A 433 -24.75 -29.69 -42.80
C ASP A 433 -23.36 -29.59 -43.45
N ALA A 434 -23.29 -29.10 -44.69
CA ALA A 434 -22.05 -29.01 -45.45
C ALA A 434 -20.96 -28.17 -44.74
N GLY A 435 -21.35 -27.16 -43.95
CA GLY A 435 -20.40 -26.38 -43.15
C GLY A 435 -19.79 -27.17 -41.99
N ILE A 436 -20.59 -28.03 -41.35
CA ILE A 436 -20.11 -28.96 -40.31
C ILE A 436 -19.23 -30.04 -40.93
N GLU A 437 -19.67 -30.61 -42.04
CA GLU A 437 -19.03 -31.72 -42.75
C GLU A 437 -17.63 -31.35 -43.28
N LYS A 438 -17.41 -30.08 -43.65
CA LYS A 438 -16.09 -29.56 -43.99
C LYS A 438 -15.13 -29.45 -42.79
N TRP A 439 -15.65 -29.25 -41.57
CA TRP A 439 -14.86 -28.96 -40.37
C TRP A 439 -15.38 -29.74 -39.17
N TYR A 440 -15.45 -31.07 -39.27
CA TYR A 440 -15.86 -31.90 -38.16
C TYR A 440 -14.70 -32.58 -37.45
N ILE A 441 -14.97 -32.98 -36.21
CA ILE A 441 -14.13 -33.84 -35.39
C ILE A 441 -14.90 -35.09 -34.96
N THR A 442 -14.18 -36.20 -34.86
CA THR A 442 -14.66 -37.47 -34.32
C THR A 442 -13.91 -37.78 -33.04
N MET A 443 -14.64 -38.25 -32.03
CA MET A 443 -14.09 -38.84 -30.82
C MET A 443 -15.04 -39.93 -30.32
N ARG A 444 -14.57 -40.76 -29.38
CA ARG A 444 -15.41 -41.67 -28.61
C ARG A 444 -16.15 -40.85 -27.55
N TRP A 445 -17.17 -40.12 -27.97
CA TRP A 445 -17.93 -39.19 -27.13
C TRP A 445 -18.64 -39.92 -25.98
N GLY A 446 -18.77 -39.23 -24.85
CA GLY A 446 -19.33 -39.78 -23.61
C GLY A 446 -20.86 -39.93 -23.58
N TYR A 447 -21.51 -40.15 -24.72
CA TYR A 447 -22.96 -40.38 -24.80
C TYR A 447 -23.34 -41.87 -24.76
N CYS A 448 -22.38 -42.79 -24.83
CA CYS A 448 -22.57 -44.23 -24.77
C CYS A 448 -21.35 -44.94 -24.16
N GLU A 449 -21.49 -46.23 -23.86
CA GLU A 449 -20.36 -47.10 -23.53
C GLU A 449 -19.78 -47.71 -24.80
N TRP A 450 -18.49 -47.49 -25.02
CA TRP A 450 -17.71 -48.08 -26.12
C TRP A 450 -17.09 -49.40 -25.68
N TYR A 451 -17.22 -50.46 -26.48
CA TYR A 451 -16.61 -51.76 -26.19
C TYR A 451 -16.13 -52.48 -27.45
N GLU A 452 -15.19 -53.41 -27.30
CA GLU A 452 -14.74 -54.30 -28.37
C GLU A 452 -15.56 -55.59 -28.34
N ASP A 453 -16.23 -55.90 -29.46
CA ASP A 453 -16.91 -57.18 -29.66
C ASP A 453 -15.97 -58.14 -30.39
N PHE A 454 -15.45 -59.13 -29.67
CA PHE A 454 -14.54 -60.14 -30.24
C PHE A 454 -15.28 -61.18 -31.10
N GLY A 455 -16.61 -61.23 -31.04
CA GLY A 455 -17.44 -62.08 -31.90
C GLY A 455 -17.69 -61.50 -33.29
N ILE A 456 -17.50 -60.18 -33.46
CA ILE A 456 -17.67 -59.48 -34.73
C ILE A 456 -16.31 -58.91 -35.15
N ARG A 457 -15.80 -59.30 -36.32
CA ARG A 457 -14.50 -58.82 -36.81
C ARG A 457 -14.65 -57.76 -37.89
N ASP A 458 -13.82 -56.72 -37.81
CA ASP A 458 -13.56 -55.74 -38.86
C ASP A 458 -12.12 -55.98 -39.37
N GLY A 459 -12.00 -56.77 -40.43
CA GLY A 459 -10.73 -57.34 -40.87
C GLY A 459 -10.11 -58.23 -39.79
N ASP A 460 -8.86 -57.95 -39.41
CA ASP A 460 -8.12 -58.70 -38.37
C ASP A 460 -8.43 -58.23 -36.94
N TYR A 461 -9.21 -57.17 -36.76
CA TYR A 461 -9.46 -56.55 -35.46
C TYR A 461 -10.89 -56.80 -34.94
N PRO A 462 -11.12 -56.81 -33.62
CA PRO A 462 -12.46 -56.78 -33.04
C PRO A 462 -13.22 -55.52 -33.47
N SER A 463 -14.52 -55.67 -33.70
CA SER A 463 -15.39 -54.54 -34.04
C SER A 463 -15.61 -53.66 -32.81
N THR A 464 -15.53 -52.34 -32.99
CA THR A 464 -15.92 -51.37 -31.95
C THR A 464 -17.43 -51.17 -31.98
N GLN A 465 -18.09 -51.47 -30.87
CA GLN A 465 -19.53 -51.40 -30.71
C GLN A 465 -19.91 -50.41 -29.60
N THR A 466 -21.19 -50.03 -29.57
CA THR A 466 -21.73 -49.12 -28.55
C THR A 466 -22.90 -49.78 -27.81
N ARG A 467 -23.04 -49.48 -26.52
CA ARG A 467 -24.21 -49.86 -25.71
C ARG A 467 -24.57 -48.74 -24.75
N ASN A 468 -25.72 -48.86 -24.08
CA ASN A 468 -26.22 -47.87 -23.11
C ASN A 468 -26.27 -46.45 -23.69
N LEU A 469 -26.81 -46.33 -24.91
CA LEU A 469 -26.91 -45.07 -25.64
C LEU A 469 -27.81 -44.07 -24.89
N ASN A 470 -27.25 -42.91 -24.54
CA ASN A 470 -27.99 -41.75 -24.08
C ASN A 470 -28.29 -40.82 -25.26
N SER A 471 -29.51 -40.90 -25.79
CA SER A 471 -29.95 -40.09 -26.94
C SER A 471 -29.89 -38.59 -26.68
N GLY A 472 -30.22 -38.14 -25.46
CA GLY A 472 -30.15 -36.72 -25.08
C GLY A 472 -28.73 -36.18 -25.10
N LEU A 473 -27.77 -36.93 -24.53
CA LEU A 473 -26.34 -36.57 -24.61
C LEU A 473 -25.83 -36.64 -26.03
N LYS A 474 -26.26 -37.62 -26.84
CA LYS A 474 -25.89 -37.67 -28.26
C LYS A 474 -26.36 -36.41 -29.00
N SER A 475 -27.62 -36.02 -28.85
CA SER A 475 -28.13 -34.77 -29.42
C SER A 475 -27.42 -33.53 -28.89
N TRP A 476 -27.00 -33.52 -27.62
CA TRP A 476 -26.21 -32.42 -27.06
C TRP A 476 -24.85 -32.28 -27.72
N HIS A 477 -24.18 -33.39 -28.08
CA HIS A 477 -22.84 -33.34 -28.70
C HIS A 477 -22.90 -32.79 -30.12
N LEU A 478 -23.89 -33.19 -30.92
CA LEU A 478 -23.98 -32.82 -32.33
C LEU A 478 -23.85 -31.30 -32.54
N GLY A 479 -22.87 -30.90 -33.36
CA GLY A 479 -22.63 -29.50 -33.71
C GLY A 479 -21.86 -28.68 -32.67
N LYS A 480 -21.57 -29.23 -31.48
CA LYS A 480 -20.76 -28.55 -30.46
C LYS A 480 -19.37 -28.26 -30.98
N LYS A 481 -18.89 -27.05 -30.67
CA LYS A 481 -17.61 -26.54 -31.14
C LYS A 481 -16.48 -27.01 -30.24
N VAL A 482 -15.48 -27.60 -30.85
CA VAL A 482 -14.22 -28.04 -30.25
C VAL A 482 -13.11 -27.21 -30.89
N ILE A 483 -12.27 -26.62 -30.07
CA ILE A 483 -11.03 -26.03 -30.57
C ILE A 483 -9.98 -27.13 -30.59
N VAL A 484 -9.35 -27.28 -31.76
CA VAL A 484 -8.26 -28.22 -31.99
C VAL A 484 -6.99 -27.40 -32.23
N SER A 485 -5.93 -27.74 -31.51
CA SER A 485 -4.65 -27.05 -31.57
C SER A 485 -3.54 -28.03 -31.93
N ASN A 486 -2.67 -27.65 -32.85
CA ASN A 486 -1.44 -28.38 -33.13
C ASN A 486 -0.24 -27.66 -32.51
N PRO A 487 0.27 -28.11 -31.35
CA PRO A 487 1.40 -27.47 -30.70
C PRO A 487 2.68 -27.50 -31.54
N ALA A 488 2.81 -28.42 -32.51
CA ALA A 488 4.01 -28.54 -33.33
C ALA A 488 4.14 -27.41 -34.37
N ASN A 489 3.04 -26.80 -34.81
CA ASN A 489 3.06 -25.73 -35.82
C ASN A 489 2.25 -24.48 -35.44
N GLY A 490 1.63 -24.47 -34.26
CA GLY A 490 0.82 -23.37 -33.74
C GLY A 490 -0.54 -23.18 -34.39
N ARG A 491 -0.92 -24.00 -35.39
CA ARG A 491 -2.21 -23.89 -36.08
C ARG A 491 -3.35 -24.35 -35.18
N LYS A 492 -4.47 -23.65 -35.29
CA LYS A 492 -5.70 -23.94 -34.54
C LYS A 492 -6.90 -23.89 -35.47
N ILE A 493 -7.91 -24.71 -35.19
CA ILE A 493 -9.20 -24.69 -35.88
C ILE A 493 -10.34 -24.79 -34.87
N VAL A 494 -11.52 -24.33 -35.26
CA VAL A 494 -12.79 -24.73 -34.67
C VAL A 494 -13.39 -25.83 -35.52
N ALA A 495 -13.57 -27.00 -34.93
CA ALA A 495 -14.31 -28.11 -35.51
C ALA A 495 -15.65 -28.29 -34.78
N ALA A 496 -16.65 -28.82 -35.46
CA ALA A 496 -17.89 -29.26 -34.84
C ALA A 496 -17.86 -30.77 -34.61
N VAL A 497 -18.51 -31.24 -33.54
CA VAL A 497 -18.78 -32.69 -33.43
C VAL A 497 -19.74 -33.09 -34.55
N GLY A 498 -19.26 -33.92 -35.47
CA GLY A 498 -20.04 -34.42 -36.61
C GLY A 498 -20.12 -35.93 -36.71
N GLU A 499 -19.18 -36.66 -36.09
CA GLU A 499 -19.07 -38.11 -36.19
C GLU A 499 -18.44 -38.70 -34.92
N SER A 500 -18.45 -40.02 -34.75
CA SER A 500 -17.89 -40.72 -33.60
C SER A 500 -16.86 -41.76 -34.03
N GLY A 501 -15.81 -41.94 -33.23
CA GLY A 501 -14.66 -42.76 -33.59
C GLY A 501 -13.40 -42.24 -32.90
N PRO A 502 -12.20 -42.77 -33.15
CA PRO A 502 -11.91 -43.95 -33.95
C PRO A 502 -12.30 -45.24 -33.23
N ALA A 503 -12.15 -46.37 -33.90
CA ALA A 503 -12.28 -47.70 -33.28
C ALA A 503 -11.25 -47.87 -32.13
N ILE A 504 -11.63 -48.62 -31.09
CA ILE A 504 -10.83 -48.83 -29.88
C ILE A 504 -9.44 -49.36 -30.21
N TRP A 505 -9.35 -50.35 -31.11
CA TRP A 505 -8.09 -50.92 -31.56
C TRP A 505 -7.15 -49.89 -32.21
N VAL A 506 -7.68 -48.85 -32.88
CA VAL A 506 -6.86 -47.80 -33.50
C VAL A 506 -6.22 -46.94 -32.41
N THR A 507 -6.97 -46.62 -31.36
CA THR A 507 -6.40 -45.93 -30.19
C THR A 507 -5.32 -46.79 -29.54
N ASN A 508 -5.60 -48.07 -29.30
CA ASN A 508 -4.66 -48.98 -28.63
C ASN A 508 -3.38 -49.21 -29.45
N ALA A 509 -3.50 -49.40 -30.76
CA ALA A 509 -2.37 -49.74 -31.62
C ALA A 509 -1.57 -48.50 -32.08
N ARG A 510 -2.22 -47.34 -32.22
CA ARG A 510 -1.63 -46.16 -32.89
C ARG A 510 -1.65 -44.88 -32.07
N GLY A 511 -2.31 -44.87 -30.92
CA GLY A 511 -2.47 -43.69 -30.06
C GLY A 511 -3.43 -42.63 -30.64
N VAL A 512 -4.28 -43.02 -31.60
CA VAL A 512 -5.23 -42.12 -32.24
C VAL A 512 -6.47 -41.97 -31.37
N THR A 513 -6.76 -40.76 -30.93
CA THR A 513 -7.89 -40.45 -30.02
C THR A 513 -9.00 -39.67 -30.70
N SER A 514 -8.75 -39.11 -31.87
CA SER A 514 -9.72 -38.37 -32.67
C SER A 514 -9.57 -38.66 -34.16
N GLY A 515 -10.54 -38.21 -34.94
CA GLY A 515 -10.43 -38.01 -36.38
C GLY A 515 -10.90 -36.62 -36.77
N LEU A 516 -10.46 -36.15 -37.94
CA LEU A 516 -10.84 -34.85 -38.49
C LEU A 516 -11.25 -35.01 -39.95
N SER A 517 -12.15 -34.14 -40.43
CA SER A 517 -12.45 -34.04 -41.86
C SER A 517 -11.16 -33.83 -42.68
N PRO A 518 -11.17 -34.13 -43.99
CA PRO A 518 -10.01 -33.92 -44.84
C PRO A 518 -9.45 -32.50 -44.79
N GLU A 519 -10.29 -31.47 -44.84
CA GLU A 519 -9.85 -30.06 -44.82
C GLU A 519 -9.34 -29.63 -43.45
N ALA A 520 -10.01 -30.08 -42.38
CA ALA A 520 -9.55 -29.83 -41.02
C ALA A 520 -8.15 -30.42 -40.82
N THR A 521 -7.96 -31.66 -41.27
CA THR A 521 -6.68 -32.38 -41.22
C THR A 521 -5.61 -31.67 -42.04
N ASP A 522 -5.90 -31.37 -43.31
CA ASP A 522 -4.95 -30.78 -44.24
C ASP A 522 -4.54 -29.37 -43.79
N TYR A 523 -5.45 -28.60 -43.18
CA TYR A 523 -5.11 -27.32 -42.58
C TYR A 523 -4.25 -27.48 -41.32
N ILE A 524 -4.70 -28.28 -40.34
CA ILE A 524 -4.06 -28.28 -39.00
C ILE A 524 -2.77 -29.10 -38.96
N VAL A 525 -2.69 -30.20 -39.70
CA VAL A 525 -1.52 -31.09 -39.78
C VAL A 525 -0.63 -30.74 -40.97
N GLY A 526 -1.22 -30.37 -42.12
CA GLY A 526 -0.48 -30.09 -43.36
C GLY A 526 -0.07 -31.33 -44.14
N ALA A 527 0.78 -31.11 -45.15
CA ALA A 527 1.36 -32.10 -46.06
C ALA A 527 2.16 -33.24 -45.38
N ALA A 528 2.54 -33.09 -44.11
CA ALA A 528 3.28 -34.08 -43.34
C ALA A 528 2.40 -35.21 -42.77
N TYR A 529 1.22 -35.44 -43.35
CA TYR A 529 0.27 -36.45 -42.89
C TYR A 529 0.76 -37.88 -43.21
N GLY A 530 1.69 -38.39 -42.41
CA GLY A 530 1.92 -39.83 -42.25
C GLY A 530 0.96 -40.37 -41.19
N LEU A 531 0.47 -41.60 -41.38
CA LEU A 531 -0.39 -42.30 -40.41
C LEU A 531 0.30 -42.33 -39.02
N GLY A 532 -0.05 -41.36 -38.15
CA GLY A 532 0.54 -41.19 -36.81
C GLY A 532 1.23 -39.85 -36.51
N GLY A 533 1.09 -38.82 -37.37
CA GLY A 533 2.03 -37.69 -37.44
C GLY A 533 2.09 -36.65 -36.31
N ASN A 534 0.97 -36.18 -35.73
CA ASN A 534 1.02 -35.11 -34.71
C ASN A 534 0.09 -35.39 -33.53
N VAL A 535 0.57 -35.10 -32.32
CA VAL A 535 -0.29 -35.01 -31.13
C VAL A 535 -0.98 -33.66 -31.16
N LEU A 536 -2.30 -33.69 -31.25
CA LEU A 536 -3.15 -32.49 -31.17
C LEU A 536 -3.67 -32.34 -29.73
N GLU A 537 -4.07 -31.12 -29.41
CA GLU A 537 -4.77 -30.77 -28.17
C GLU A 537 -6.21 -30.38 -28.50
N TYR A 538 -7.13 -30.72 -27.60
CA TYR A 538 -8.56 -30.52 -27.78
C TYR A 538 -9.20 -29.91 -26.54
N GLY A 539 -10.17 -29.02 -26.76
CA GLY A 539 -11.04 -28.53 -25.71
C GLY A 539 -12.36 -28.04 -26.28
N TRP A 540 -13.42 -28.09 -25.49
CA TRP A 540 -14.68 -27.44 -25.86
C TRP A 540 -14.44 -25.94 -26.02
N ALA A 541 -14.87 -25.34 -27.12
CA ALA A 541 -14.87 -23.89 -27.24
C ALA A 541 -15.77 -23.31 -26.15
N VAL A 542 -15.30 -22.29 -25.42
CA VAL A 542 -16.17 -21.60 -24.46
C VAL A 542 -17.25 -20.83 -25.20
N ASP A 543 -16.88 -20.18 -26.31
CA ASP A 543 -17.83 -19.61 -27.26
C ASP A 543 -18.29 -20.65 -28.28
N GLN A 544 -19.55 -21.08 -28.15
CA GLN A 544 -20.17 -22.03 -29.07
C GLN A 544 -20.71 -21.39 -30.36
N ASN A 545 -20.60 -20.06 -30.50
CA ASN A 545 -20.96 -19.32 -31.72
C ASN A 545 -19.77 -19.11 -32.67
N LEU A 546 -18.57 -19.59 -32.31
CA LEU A 546 -17.40 -19.45 -33.18
C LEU A 546 -17.65 -20.07 -34.57
N PRO A 547 -17.24 -19.38 -35.65
CA PRO A 547 -17.31 -19.95 -36.99
C PRO A 547 -16.39 -21.17 -37.10
N LEU A 548 -16.80 -22.14 -37.90
CA LEU A 548 -15.98 -23.31 -38.20
C LEU A 548 -14.80 -22.94 -39.10
N GLY A 549 -13.67 -23.61 -38.89
CA GLY A 549 -12.46 -23.42 -39.68
C GLY A 549 -11.27 -22.82 -38.92
N PRO A 550 -10.30 -22.24 -39.64
CA PRO A 550 -9.07 -21.69 -39.07
C PRO A 550 -9.27 -20.63 -38.00
N LEU A 551 -8.47 -20.70 -36.93
CA LEU A 551 -8.37 -19.66 -35.90
C LEU A 551 -7.03 -18.94 -35.99
N ASN A 552 -7.07 -17.62 -36.18
CA ASN A 552 -5.89 -16.75 -36.33
C ASN A 552 -5.58 -15.95 -35.05
N TRP A 553 -5.76 -16.54 -33.87
CA TRP A 553 -5.56 -15.87 -32.59
C TRP A 553 -4.11 -15.81 -32.13
#